data_AF-A0A8D8N9Q3-F1
#
_entry.id   AF-A0A8D8N9Q3-F1
#
_cell.length_a   1.000
_cell.length_b   1.000
_cell.length_c   1.000
_cell.angle_alpha   90.00
_cell.angle_beta   90.00
_cell.angle_gamma   90.00
#
_symmetry.space_group_name_H-M   'P 1'
#
loop_
_entity.id
_entity.type
_entity.pdbx_description
1 polymer ?
#
loop_
_entity_poly.entity_id
_entity_poly.type
_entity_poly.pdbx_seq_one_letter_code
_entity_poly.pdbx_strand_id
1 'polypeptide(L)'
;MILSFLYNSLGKPVSWMMIAPSISPRRMGESNNPAMRLYKFDTDSGQVLDYTQYYLDLDQANLQEEAVWQPEYNLTTYYYGLAEVSSVALHNLADRFSNADDTQFAKYYRANSVRYSTQSCEGICLLNHYCAITRLDYREFRHCLETSAKALASKNGSGGHGFPGVALVPLMACLVALVNFRTAVVEAVMVSC
;
A
#
# COMPACT_ATOMS: atom_id res chain seq x y z
N MET A 1 -1.47 5.51 -1.63
CA MET A 1 -1.56 4.68 -0.41
C MET A 1 -0.27 4.92 0.33
N ILE A 2 -0.28 5.43 1.56
CA ILE A 2 0.92 5.40 2.41
C ILE A 2 0.49 4.65 3.65
N LEU A 3 1.25 3.60 3.94
CA LEU A 3 0.96 2.64 4.98
C LEU A 3 2.14 2.63 5.93
N SER A 4 1.90 2.62 7.22
CA SER A 4 2.97 2.43 8.20
C SER A 4 2.58 1.37 9.22
N PHE A 5 3.55 0.58 9.65
CA PHE A 5 3.31 -0.54 10.56
C PHE A 5 3.95 -0.33 11.92
N LEU A 6 3.22 -0.73 12.96
CA LEU A 6 3.69 -0.85 14.32
C LEU A 6 3.96 -2.33 14.61
N TYR A 7 5.15 -2.62 15.11
CA TYR A 7 5.58 -3.96 15.47
C TYR A 7 5.70 -4.10 16.99
N ASN A 8 5.48 -5.31 17.50
CA ASN A 8 5.81 -5.63 18.88
C ASN A 8 7.31 -5.95 19.03
N SER A 9 7.76 -6.23 20.26
CA SER A 9 9.15 -6.61 20.57
C SER A 9 9.64 -7.89 19.90
N LEU A 10 8.72 -8.73 19.38
CA LEU A 10 9.04 -9.95 18.64
C LEU A 10 9.09 -9.71 17.12
N GLY A 11 8.89 -8.47 16.65
CA GLY A 11 8.90 -8.13 15.22
C GLY A 11 7.61 -8.49 14.49
N LYS A 12 6.50 -8.78 15.18
CA LYS A 12 5.21 -9.08 14.54
C LYS A 12 4.42 -7.77 14.31
N PRO A 13 3.82 -7.54 13.13
CA PRO A 13 2.98 -6.37 12.88
C PRO A 13 1.68 -6.47 13.70
N VAL A 14 1.50 -5.53 14.63
CA VAL A 14 0.35 -5.49 15.55
C VAL A 14 -0.66 -4.40 15.23
N SER A 15 -0.23 -3.34 14.55
CA SER A 15 -1.11 -2.24 14.14
C SER A 15 -0.59 -1.59 12.86
N TRP A 16 -1.46 -0.86 12.19
CA TRP A 16 -1.20 -0.21 10.92
C TRP A 16 -1.88 1.16 10.86
N MET A 17 -1.32 2.04 10.04
CA MET A 17 -1.84 3.39 9.81
C MET A 17 -1.90 3.65 8.31
N MET A 18 -2.99 4.27 7.85
CA MET A 18 -3.13 4.72 6.46
C MET A 18 -3.14 6.25 6.42
N ILE A 19 -2.29 6.84 5.61
CA ILE A 19 -2.29 8.28 5.37
C ILE A 19 -3.13 8.55 4.13
N ALA A 20 -4.22 9.30 4.28
CA ALA A 20 -5.07 9.73 3.17
C ALA A 20 -4.36 10.80 2.31
N PRO A 21 -4.64 10.87 0.99
CA PRO A 21 -4.12 11.95 0.16
C PRO A 21 -4.79 13.29 0.51
N SER A 22 -4.21 14.39 0.04
CA SER A 22 -4.78 15.72 0.21
C SER A 22 -5.87 16.03 -0.80
N ILE A 23 -6.82 16.88 -0.42
CA ILE A 23 -7.72 17.54 -1.38
C ILE A 23 -6.99 18.66 -2.12
N SER A 24 -6.11 19.38 -1.43
CA SER A 24 -5.35 20.48 -2.04
C SER A 24 -4.17 19.93 -2.86
N PRO A 25 -4.08 20.20 -4.17
CA PRO A 25 -2.92 19.85 -4.97
C PRO A 25 -1.78 20.82 -4.64
N ARG A 26 -0.61 20.27 -4.30
CA ARG A 26 0.58 21.11 -4.05
C ARG A 26 1.09 21.68 -5.38
N ARG A 27 1.41 22.98 -5.40
CA ARG A 27 1.98 23.66 -6.58
C ARG A 27 3.49 23.49 -6.76
N MET A 28 4.21 23.00 -5.73
CA MET A 28 5.68 22.91 -5.75
C MET A 28 6.14 21.52 -5.33
N GLY A 29 6.88 20.85 -6.22
CA GLY A 29 7.44 19.51 -6.00
C GLY A 29 6.54 18.38 -6.50
N GLU A 30 6.61 17.22 -5.83
CA GLU A 30 5.67 16.12 -6.07
C GLU A 30 4.26 16.56 -5.67
N SER A 31 3.33 16.54 -6.63
CA SER A 31 1.93 16.86 -6.42
C SER A 31 1.08 15.59 -6.51
N ASN A 32 -0.20 15.74 -6.21
CA ASN A 32 -1.21 14.72 -6.37
C ASN A 32 -2.48 15.37 -6.90
N ASN A 33 -3.26 14.61 -7.64
CA ASN A 33 -4.64 14.98 -7.89
C ASN A 33 -5.41 15.07 -6.56
N PRO A 34 -6.41 15.98 -6.43
CA PRO A 34 -7.31 15.99 -5.30
C PRO A 34 -7.95 14.62 -5.09
N ALA A 35 -7.94 14.13 -3.84
CA ALA A 35 -8.37 12.78 -3.57
C ALA A 35 -8.96 12.58 -2.17
N MET A 36 -9.88 11.62 -2.07
CA MET A 36 -10.54 11.23 -0.82
C MET A 36 -10.72 9.71 -0.75
N ARG A 37 -10.78 9.15 0.46
CA ARG A 37 -11.03 7.71 0.66
C ARG A 37 -12.36 7.50 1.34
N LEU A 38 -13.15 6.56 0.82
CA LEU A 38 -14.35 6.05 1.44
C LEU A 38 -14.04 4.70 2.08
N TYR A 39 -13.94 4.65 3.40
CA TYR A 39 -13.69 3.43 4.16
C TYR A 39 -14.99 2.69 4.42
N LYS A 40 -14.94 1.37 4.33
CA LYS A 40 -16.00 0.46 4.77
C LYS A 40 -15.53 -0.24 6.03
N PHE A 41 -16.32 -0.22 7.08
CA PHE A 41 -15.99 -0.91 8.33
C PHE A 41 -17.18 -1.66 8.91
N ASP A 42 -16.86 -2.76 9.58
CA ASP A 42 -17.76 -3.53 10.42
C ASP A 42 -18.06 -2.71 11.68
N THR A 43 -19.34 -2.42 11.92
CA THR A 43 -19.74 -1.54 13.04
C THR A 43 -19.57 -2.19 14.42
N ASP A 44 -19.59 -3.51 14.49
CA ASP A 44 -19.54 -4.24 15.76
C ASP A 44 -18.10 -4.33 16.28
N SER A 45 -17.14 -4.60 15.39
CA SER A 45 -15.72 -4.77 15.69
C SER A 45 -14.87 -3.52 15.41
N GLY A 46 -15.38 -2.58 14.62
CA GLY A 46 -14.60 -1.46 14.08
C GLY A 46 -13.57 -1.88 13.03
N GLN A 47 -13.60 -3.13 12.57
CA GLN A 47 -12.66 -3.63 11.57
C GLN A 47 -12.88 -2.94 10.23
N VAL A 48 -11.81 -2.38 9.66
CA VAL A 48 -11.82 -1.91 8.28
C VAL A 48 -11.92 -3.11 7.34
N LEU A 49 -12.92 -3.11 6.47
CA LEU A 49 -13.19 -4.18 5.51
C LEU A 49 -12.60 -3.88 4.13
N ASP A 50 -12.69 -2.62 3.68
CA ASP A 50 -12.11 -2.15 2.42
C ASP A 50 -12.06 -0.61 2.43
N TYR A 51 -11.40 -0.02 1.43
CA TYR A 51 -11.64 1.37 1.08
C TYR A 51 -11.68 1.57 -0.43
N THR A 52 -12.52 2.50 -0.88
CA THR A 52 -12.49 3.04 -2.25
C THR A 52 -11.74 4.36 -2.24
N GLN A 53 -10.66 4.45 -3.02
CA GLN A 53 -9.97 5.70 -3.29
C GLN A 53 -10.69 6.42 -4.42
N TYR A 54 -11.12 7.66 -4.19
CA TYR A 54 -11.61 8.57 -5.22
C TYR A 54 -10.57 9.62 -5.53
N TYR A 55 -10.58 10.11 -6.76
CA TYR A 55 -9.75 11.22 -7.20
C TYR A 55 -10.51 12.11 -8.18
N LEU A 56 -10.03 13.34 -8.32
CA LEU A 56 -10.45 14.29 -9.34
C LEU A 56 -9.31 14.46 -10.33
N ASP A 57 -9.53 14.18 -11.61
CA ASP A 57 -8.57 14.52 -12.66
C ASP A 57 -8.57 16.05 -12.82
N LEU A 58 -7.56 16.70 -12.24
CA LEU A 58 -7.53 18.16 -12.13
C LEU A 58 -7.39 18.83 -13.50
N ASP A 59 -6.66 18.22 -14.43
CA ASP A 59 -6.46 18.75 -15.77
C ASP A 59 -7.77 18.70 -16.57
N GLN A 60 -8.49 17.57 -16.50
CA GLN A 60 -9.80 17.45 -17.12
C GLN A 60 -10.83 18.38 -16.48
N ALA A 61 -10.84 18.47 -15.15
CA ALA A 61 -11.78 19.32 -14.43
C ALA A 61 -11.60 20.80 -14.78
N ASN A 62 -10.35 21.26 -14.92
CA ASN A 62 -10.05 22.62 -15.34
C ASN A 62 -10.43 22.87 -16.81
N LEU A 63 -10.24 21.89 -17.69
CA LEU A 63 -10.58 22.01 -19.11
C LEU A 63 -12.09 22.06 -19.35
N GLN A 64 -12.86 21.29 -18.56
CA GLN A 64 -14.31 21.17 -18.70
C GLN A 64 -15.08 22.15 -17.79
N GLU A 65 -14.39 22.85 -16.91
CA GLU A 65 -14.97 23.68 -15.84
C GLU A 65 -15.96 22.90 -14.95
N GLU A 66 -15.77 21.58 -14.80
CA GLU A 66 -16.64 20.69 -14.06
C GLU A 66 -15.82 19.69 -13.21
N ALA A 67 -16.16 19.57 -11.93
CA ALA A 67 -15.45 18.69 -11.00
C ALA A 67 -16.09 17.29 -10.94
N VAL A 68 -15.65 16.38 -11.81
CA VAL A 68 -16.14 14.99 -11.84
C VAL A 68 -15.23 14.06 -11.03
N TRP A 69 -15.70 13.63 -9.85
CA TRP A 69 -15.00 12.66 -9.01
C TRP A 69 -15.16 11.23 -9.53
N GLN A 70 -14.07 10.47 -9.55
CA GLN A 70 -14.06 9.11 -10.10
C GLN A 70 -13.35 8.15 -9.13
N PRO A 71 -13.79 6.88 -9.05
CA PRO A 71 -13.08 5.87 -8.29
C PRO A 71 -11.73 5.56 -8.97
N GLU A 72 -10.65 5.61 -8.21
CA GLU A 72 -9.30 5.22 -8.63
C GLU A 72 -9.10 3.70 -8.48
N TYR A 73 -9.34 3.16 -7.28
CA TYR A 73 -9.24 1.74 -6.97
C TYR A 73 -9.91 1.37 -5.63
N ASN A 74 -10.16 0.08 -5.44
CA ASN A 74 -10.51 -0.56 -4.17
C ASN A 74 -9.32 -1.30 -3.60
N LEU A 75 -9.01 -1.13 -2.31
CA LEU A 75 -7.81 -1.69 -1.68
C LEU A 75 -7.72 -3.22 -1.84
N THR A 76 -8.79 -3.93 -1.49
CA THR A 76 -8.75 -5.39 -1.31
C THR A 76 -8.75 -6.16 -2.63
N THR A 77 -9.91 -6.68 -3.04
CA THR A 77 -10.02 -7.78 -4.02
C THR A 77 -9.57 -7.36 -5.42
N TYR A 78 -9.86 -6.13 -5.83
CA TYR A 78 -9.62 -5.70 -7.20
C TYR A 78 -8.19 -5.20 -7.47
N TYR A 79 -7.55 -4.55 -6.49
CA TYR A 79 -6.27 -3.88 -6.74
C TYR A 79 -5.06 -4.68 -6.25
N TYR A 80 -5.08 -5.15 -4.99
CA TYR A 80 -3.99 -5.91 -4.38
C TYR A 80 -4.30 -7.40 -4.17
N GLY A 81 -5.55 -7.83 -4.35
CA GLY A 81 -5.97 -9.22 -4.16
C GLY A 81 -5.93 -9.66 -2.69
N LEU A 82 -6.21 -8.75 -1.76
CA LEU A 82 -6.23 -9.05 -0.33
C LEU A 82 -7.56 -9.69 0.07
N ALA A 83 -7.50 -10.78 0.83
CA ALA A 83 -8.69 -11.42 1.41
C ALA A 83 -9.28 -10.63 2.59
N GLU A 84 -8.43 -9.88 3.30
CA GLU A 84 -8.79 -9.08 4.47
C GLU A 84 -7.87 -7.86 4.61
N VAL A 85 -8.32 -6.85 5.36
CA VAL A 85 -7.49 -5.72 5.78
C VAL A 85 -7.03 -5.96 7.22
N SER A 86 -5.89 -6.65 7.36
CA SER A 86 -5.25 -6.95 8.65
C SER A 86 -3.79 -6.49 8.67
N SER A 87 -3.21 -6.32 9.86
CA SER A 87 -1.79 -5.92 10.00
C SER A 87 -0.85 -6.90 9.29
N VAL A 88 -1.16 -8.20 9.36
CA VAL A 88 -0.38 -9.26 8.73
C VAL A 88 -0.56 -9.25 7.21
N ALA A 89 -1.79 -9.20 6.71
CA ALA A 89 -2.04 -9.19 5.27
C ALA A 89 -1.41 -7.97 4.58
N LEU A 90 -1.52 -6.81 5.21
CA LEU A 90 -0.93 -5.56 4.73
C LEU A 90 0.61 -5.57 4.81
N HIS A 91 1.19 -6.11 5.89
CA HIS A 91 2.64 -6.27 6.01
C HIS A 91 3.19 -7.19 4.92
N ASN A 92 2.55 -8.33 4.68
CA ASN A 92 2.95 -9.26 3.61
C ASN A 92 2.89 -8.61 2.23
N LEU A 93 1.93 -7.69 1.99
CA LEU A 93 1.89 -6.89 0.78
C LEU A 93 3.11 -5.96 0.68
N ALA A 94 3.47 -5.27 1.77
CA ALA A 94 4.62 -4.37 1.77
C ALA A 94 5.97 -5.10 1.61
N ASP A 95 6.10 -6.31 2.16
CA ASP A 95 7.30 -7.13 1.98
C ASP A 95 7.57 -7.45 0.50
N ARG A 96 6.51 -7.64 -0.29
CA ARG A 96 6.60 -7.85 -1.74
C ARG A 96 7.18 -6.65 -2.48
N PHE A 97 7.16 -5.45 -1.90
CA PHE A 97 7.75 -4.27 -2.55
C PHE A 97 9.26 -4.36 -2.72
N SER A 98 9.93 -5.15 -1.87
CA SER A 98 11.38 -5.38 -1.96
C SER A 98 11.76 -6.30 -3.14
N ASN A 99 10.79 -6.99 -3.74
CA ASN A 99 11.02 -7.86 -4.89
C ASN A 99 10.93 -7.08 -6.21
N ALA A 100 12.06 -6.98 -6.92
CA ALA A 100 12.16 -6.25 -8.19
C ALA A 100 11.27 -6.84 -9.30
N ASP A 101 10.95 -8.13 -9.23
CA ASP A 101 10.10 -8.80 -10.23
C ASP A 101 8.59 -8.65 -9.94
N ASP A 102 8.23 -8.04 -8.80
CA ASP A 102 6.84 -7.86 -8.39
C ASP A 102 6.28 -6.48 -8.79
N THR A 103 5.12 -6.49 -9.43
CA THR A 103 4.41 -5.27 -9.85
C THR A 103 3.68 -4.55 -8.72
N GLN A 104 3.60 -5.12 -7.51
CA GLN A 104 2.86 -4.50 -6.40
C GLN A 104 3.43 -3.12 -6.03
N PHE A 105 4.75 -2.94 -6.06
CA PHE A 105 5.34 -1.64 -5.75
C PHE A 105 4.97 -0.58 -6.79
N ALA A 106 4.97 -0.93 -8.08
CA ALA A 106 4.56 0.01 -9.13
C ALA A 106 3.08 0.44 -8.97
N LYS A 107 2.20 -0.49 -8.59
CA LYS A 107 0.80 -0.17 -8.23
C LYS A 107 0.74 0.78 -7.04
N TYR A 108 1.47 0.47 -5.97
CA TYR A 108 1.58 1.32 -4.78
C TYR A 108 2.05 2.74 -5.13
N TYR A 109 3.11 2.88 -5.93
CA TYR A 109 3.70 4.17 -6.26
C TYR A 109 2.75 5.01 -7.12
N ARG A 110 2.05 4.39 -8.09
CA ARG A 110 1.00 5.05 -8.86
C ARG A 110 -0.15 5.54 -7.98
N ALA A 111 -0.59 4.71 -7.03
CA ALA A 111 -1.62 5.07 -6.05
C ALA A 111 -1.14 6.06 -4.99
N ASN A 112 0.17 6.24 -4.81
CA ASN A 112 0.76 7.23 -3.91
C ASN A 112 0.69 8.65 -4.52
N SER A 113 0.92 8.77 -5.82
CA SER A 113 0.82 10.04 -6.55
C SER A 113 -0.60 10.40 -6.98
N VAL A 114 -1.60 9.56 -6.70
CA VAL A 114 -3.00 9.76 -7.14
C VAL A 114 -3.06 10.00 -8.65
N ARG A 115 -2.37 9.14 -9.41
CA ARG A 115 -2.24 9.24 -10.88
C ARG A 115 -1.61 10.55 -11.41
N TYR A 116 -0.95 11.34 -10.56
CA TYR A 116 -0.27 12.56 -11.00
C TYR A 116 1.07 12.27 -11.68
N SER A 117 1.90 11.41 -11.08
CA SER A 117 3.21 11.05 -11.62
C SER A 117 3.13 9.80 -12.49
N THR A 118 3.79 9.85 -13.66
CA THR A 118 3.98 8.71 -14.57
C THR A 118 5.40 8.13 -14.51
N GLN A 119 6.28 8.70 -13.69
CA GLN A 119 7.68 8.26 -13.57
C GLN A 119 7.78 6.94 -12.80
N SER A 120 8.77 6.11 -13.14
CA SER A 120 9.08 4.90 -12.36
C SER A 120 9.88 5.26 -11.10
N CYS A 121 9.66 4.48 -10.04
CA CYS A 121 10.37 4.61 -8.77
C CYS A 121 11.16 3.34 -8.51
N GLU A 122 12.48 3.42 -8.59
CA GLU A 122 13.39 2.28 -8.47
C GLU A 122 14.58 2.63 -7.56
N GLY A 123 15.35 1.61 -7.17
CA GLY A 123 16.56 1.78 -6.36
C GLY A 123 16.30 2.52 -5.06
N ILE A 124 16.89 3.72 -4.92
CA ILE A 124 16.78 4.56 -3.71
C ILE A 124 15.34 5.05 -3.48
N CYS A 125 14.59 5.35 -4.54
CA CYS A 125 13.20 5.79 -4.41
C CYS A 125 12.34 4.69 -3.75
N LEU A 126 12.44 3.47 -4.28
CA LEU A 126 11.75 2.30 -3.72
C LEU A 126 12.18 2.04 -2.28
N LEU A 127 13.49 2.09 -2.02
CA LEU A 127 14.04 1.88 -0.68
C LEU A 127 13.50 2.89 0.33
N ASN A 128 13.41 4.17 -0.04
CA ASN A 128 12.84 5.21 0.81
C ASN A 128 11.38 4.90 1.19
N HIS A 129 10.57 4.50 0.22
CA HIS A 129 9.18 4.10 0.49
C HIS A 129 9.11 2.85 1.37
N TYR A 130 9.86 1.81 1.03
CA TYR A 130 9.87 0.56 1.79
C TYR A 130 10.26 0.79 3.26
N CYS A 131 11.34 1.56 3.51
CA CYS A 131 11.76 1.87 4.86
C CYS A 131 10.73 2.74 5.59
N ALA A 132 10.14 3.75 4.94
CA ALA A 132 9.12 4.60 5.57
C ALA A 132 7.85 3.82 5.95
N ILE A 133 7.51 2.79 5.18
CA ILE A 133 6.37 1.92 5.43
C ILE A 133 6.66 0.95 6.58
N THR A 134 7.83 0.33 6.56
CA THR A 134 8.18 -0.76 7.48
C THR A 134 8.83 -0.30 8.77
N ARG A 135 9.36 0.93 8.86
CA ARG A 135 10.11 1.45 10.00
C ARG A 135 9.59 2.81 10.43
N LEU A 136 8.71 2.80 11.43
CA LEU A 136 8.17 4.02 12.03
C LEU A 136 9.16 4.73 12.96
N ASP A 137 10.01 3.97 13.67
CA ASP A 137 11.05 4.55 14.51
C ASP A 137 12.16 5.17 13.65
N TYR A 138 12.57 6.39 13.99
CA TYR A 138 13.55 7.15 13.22
C TYR A 138 14.91 6.44 13.11
N ARG A 139 15.37 5.78 14.18
CA ARG A 139 16.66 5.06 14.18
C ARG A 139 16.58 3.82 13.30
N GLU A 140 15.49 3.07 13.39
CA GLU A 140 15.27 1.90 12.54
C GLU A 140 15.11 2.29 11.06
N PHE A 141 14.41 3.38 10.77
CA PHE A 141 14.29 3.93 9.42
C PHE A 141 15.65 4.26 8.82
N ARG A 142 16.47 5.02 9.55
CA ARG A 142 17.84 5.35 9.13
C ARG A 142 18.68 4.10 8.91
N HIS A 143 18.60 3.13 9.81
CA HIS A 143 19.31 1.87 9.69
C HIS A 143 18.88 1.06 8.46
N CYS A 144 17.59 1.05 8.13
CA CYS A 144 17.03 0.41 6.95
C CYS A 144 17.59 1.00 5.65
N LEU A 145 17.66 2.33 5.56
CA LEU A 145 18.24 3.02 4.41
C LEU A 145 19.72 2.68 4.23
N GLU A 146 20.51 2.72 5.30
CA GLU A 146 21.96 2.50 5.24
C GLU A 146 22.32 1.05 4.90
N THR A 147 21.61 0.08 5.49
CA THR A 147 21.90 -1.35 5.29
C THR A 147 21.53 -1.79 3.88
N SER A 148 20.38 -1.34 3.39
CA SER A 148 19.90 -1.70 2.05
C SER A 148 20.68 -0.98 0.95
N ALA A 149 21.11 0.26 1.18
CA ALA A 149 22.01 0.96 0.26
C ALA A 149 23.37 0.24 0.12
N LYS A 150 23.92 -0.28 1.24
CA LYS A 150 25.13 -1.11 1.21
C LYS A 150 24.92 -2.43 0.46
N ALA A 151 23.77 -3.09 0.65
CA ALA A 151 23.43 -4.31 -0.07
C ALA A 151 23.26 -4.09 -1.58
N LEU A 152 22.61 -2.99 -1.99
CA LEU A 152 22.49 -2.59 -3.40
C LEU A 152 23.87 -2.30 -4.03
N ALA A 153 24.75 -1.60 -3.31
CA ALA A 153 26.12 -1.35 -3.77
C ALA A 153 26.95 -2.64 -3.91
N SER A 154 26.75 -3.61 -3.01
CA SER A 154 27.42 -4.92 -3.05
C SER A 154 26.90 -5.81 -4.19
N LYS A 155 25.62 -5.71 -4.56
CA LYS A 155 25.00 -6.53 -5.61
C LYS A 155 25.51 -6.18 -7.02
N ASN A 156 25.99 -4.96 -7.23
CA ASN A 156 26.70 -4.57 -8.45
C ASN A 156 28.08 -5.24 -8.63
N GLY A 157 28.55 -6.04 -7.65
CA GLY A 157 29.86 -6.70 -7.65
C GLY A 157 29.84 -8.23 -7.75
N SER A 158 28.69 -8.90 -7.89
CA SER A 158 28.67 -10.37 -7.96
C SER A 158 27.49 -10.93 -8.76
N GLY A 159 27.78 -11.37 -9.99
CA GLY A 159 26.89 -12.20 -10.80
C GLY A 159 27.23 -13.68 -10.63
N GLY A 160 26.22 -14.53 -10.42
CA GLY A 160 26.37 -15.98 -10.43
C GLY A 160 25.18 -16.74 -9.84
N HIS A 161 24.38 -17.37 -10.71
CA HIS A 161 23.10 -18.04 -10.47
C HIS A 161 23.17 -19.44 -9.82
N GLY A 162 22.08 -19.80 -9.14
CA GLY A 162 21.65 -21.20 -8.93
C GLY A 162 20.18 -21.28 -8.50
N PHE A 163 19.31 -21.81 -9.36
CA PHE A 163 17.86 -22.00 -9.14
C PHE A 163 17.53 -23.28 -8.33
N PRO A 164 16.29 -23.42 -7.79
CA PRO A 164 15.96 -24.24 -6.63
C PRO A 164 15.24 -25.56 -6.94
N GLY A 165 15.26 -26.48 -5.97
CA GLY A 165 14.51 -27.74 -5.97
C GLY A 165 13.04 -27.56 -5.56
N VAL A 166 12.14 -28.20 -6.30
CA VAL A 166 10.68 -28.21 -6.12
C VAL A 166 10.28 -29.30 -5.12
N ALA A 167 9.37 -28.99 -4.19
CA ALA A 167 8.67 -29.99 -3.38
C ALA A 167 7.15 -29.72 -3.41
N LEU A 168 6.40 -30.75 -3.81
CA LEU A 168 4.93 -30.83 -3.80
C LEU A 168 4.41 -31.07 -2.38
N VAL A 169 3.34 -30.36 -1.99
CA VAL A 169 2.56 -30.63 -0.76
C VAL A 169 1.06 -30.67 -1.12
N PRO A 170 0.25 -31.59 -0.56
CA PRO A 170 -1.11 -31.84 -1.04
C PRO A 170 -2.15 -30.84 -0.51
N LEU A 171 -3.21 -30.67 -1.32
CA LEU A 171 -4.44 -29.92 -0.99
C LEU A 171 -5.15 -30.51 0.25
N MET A 172 -5.39 -29.68 1.26
CA MET A 172 -6.40 -29.91 2.28
C MET A 172 -7.53 -28.90 2.10
N ALA A 173 -8.72 -29.41 1.76
CA ALA A 173 -9.94 -28.64 1.68
C ALA A 173 -10.54 -28.45 3.08
N CYS A 174 -10.62 -27.21 3.55
CA CYS A 174 -11.44 -26.85 4.71
C CYS A 174 -12.72 -26.16 4.23
N LEU A 175 -13.85 -26.85 4.43
CA LEU A 175 -15.19 -26.27 4.41
C LEU A 175 -15.32 -25.31 5.59
N VAL A 176 -15.51 -24.02 5.32
CA VAL A 176 -15.94 -23.04 6.32
C VAL A 176 -17.41 -22.74 6.09
N ALA A 177 -18.21 -23.01 7.11
CA ALA A 177 -19.63 -22.71 7.16
C ALA A 177 -19.85 -21.19 7.12
N LEU A 178 -20.75 -20.74 6.24
CA LEU A 178 -21.24 -19.36 6.23
C LEU A 178 -22.21 -19.19 7.41
N VAL A 179 -21.70 -18.63 8.52
CA VAL A 179 -22.55 -18.06 9.54
C VAL A 179 -22.89 -16.64 9.10
N ASN A 180 -24.12 -16.45 8.62
CA ASN A 180 -24.66 -15.12 8.33
C ASN A 180 -24.87 -14.36 9.64
N PHE A 181 -23.83 -13.67 10.11
CA PHE A 181 -24.02 -12.52 10.97
C PHE A 181 -24.40 -11.35 10.06
N ARG A 182 -25.54 -10.72 10.32
CA ARG A 182 -25.88 -9.43 9.70
C ARG A 182 -24.96 -8.39 10.31
N THR A 183 -23.74 -8.29 9.78
CA THR A 183 -22.83 -7.19 10.07
C THR A 183 -23.47 -5.90 9.58
N ALA A 184 -23.73 -4.95 10.47
CA ALA A 184 -24.01 -3.59 10.04
C ALA A 184 -22.68 -2.98 9.51
N VAL A 185 -22.69 -2.53 8.26
CA VAL A 185 -21.55 -1.90 7.59
C VAL A 185 -21.86 -0.42 7.42
N VAL A 186 -20.86 0.42 7.67
CA VAL A 186 -20.96 1.88 7.49
C VAL A 186 -19.79 2.39 6.67
N GLU A 187 -19.97 3.59 6.10
CA GLU A 187 -18.99 4.23 5.26
C GLU A 187 -18.53 5.57 5.86
N ALA A 188 -17.23 5.85 5.80
CA ALA A 188 -16.66 7.12 6.25
C ALA A 188 -15.68 7.70 5.23
N VAL A 189 -15.80 9.00 4.98
CA VAL A 189 -14.89 9.75 4.09
C VAL A 189 -13.70 10.29 4.89
N MET A 190 -12.49 10.05 4.40
CA MET A 190 -11.25 10.57 4.99
C MET A 190 -10.42 11.31 3.93
N VAL A 191 -9.91 12.47 4.35
CA VAL A 191 -9.05 13.37 3.56
C VAL A 191 -7.95 13.94 4.45
N SER A 192 -6.80 14.27 3.86
CA SER A 192 -5.78 15.09 4.52
C SER A 192 -5.92 16.55 4.08
N CYS A 193 -5.60 17.48 4.98
CA CYS A 193 -5.53 18.92 4.69
C CYS A 193 -4.14 19.32 4.17
#